data_AF-A0A3M0XDY2-F1
#
_entry.id   AF-A0A3M0XDY2-F1
#
_cell.length_a   1.000
_cell.length_b   1.000
_cell.length_c   1.000
_cell.angle_alpha   90.00
_cell.angle_beta   90.00
_cell.angle_gamma   90.00
#
_symmetry.space_group_name_H-M   'P 1'
#
loop_
_entity.id
_entity.type
_entity.pdbx_description
1 polymer ?
#
loop_
_entity_poly.entity_id
_entity_poly.type
_entity_poly.pdbx_seq_one_letter_code
_entity_poly.pdbx_strand_id
1 'polypeptide(L)'
;EEEYNPNLHHLLTKSIKTVEANIQYLSHLGIKKLNTVLLRVNPRTKRKKIAWVMRELFDYHRQPVRNKRETIKKAYALVRDKPSLLIKSISSLEKEKQDLAQLAMKYK
;
A
#
# COMPACT_ATOMS: atom_id res chain seq x y z
N GLU A 1 7.02 -30.07 -15.94
CA GLU A 1 5.85 -29.84 -15.06
C GLU A 1 5.69 -28.34 -14.89
N GLU A 2 4.57 -27.77 -15.32
CA GLU A 2 4.28 -26.35 -15.06
C GLU A 2 3.90 -26.20 -13.59
N GLU A 3 4.74 -25.48 -12.83
CA GLU A 3 4.52 -25.20 -11.42
C GLU A 3 3.25 -24.33 -11.27
N TYR A 4 2.20 -24.88 -10.65
CA TYR A 4 0.96 -24.16 -10.41
C TYR A 4 1.21 -22.88 -9.61
N ASN A 5 0.95 -21.72 -10.23
CA ASN A 5 1.06 -20.44 -9.57
C ASN A 5 -0.33 -19.97 -9.09
N PRO A 6 -0.68 -20.13 -7.80
CA PRO A 6 -2.00 -19.76 -7.28
C PRO A 6 -2.30 -18.26 -7.40
N ASN A 7 -1.28 -17.41 -7.54
CA ASN A 7 -1.47 -15.98 -7.75
C ASN A 7 -1.94 -15.65 -9.16
N LEU A 8 -1.47 -16.42 -10.15
CA LEU A 8 -1.85 -16.25 -11.54
C LEU A 8 -3.29 -16.75 -11.76
N HIS A 9 -3.61 -17.94 -11.25
CA HIS A 9 -4.96 -18.51 -11.32
C HIS A 9 -6.02 -17.56 -10.74
N HIS A 10 -5.76 -16.97 -9.56
CA HIS A 10 -6.68 -16.02 -8.95
C HIS A 10 -6.87 -14.73 -9.79
N LEU A 11 -5.84 -14.27 -10.50
CA LEU A 11 -5.96 -13.11 -11.39
C LEU A 11 -6.82 -13.43 -12.61
N LEU A 12 -6.69 -14.63 -13.17
CA LEU A 12 -7.48 -15.09 -14.31
C LEU A 12 -8.97 -15.23 -13.98
N THR A 13 -9.30 -15.53 -12.71
CA THR A 13 -10.70 -15.59 -12.24
C THR A 13 -11.34 -14.22 -11.97
N LYS A 14 -10.59 -13.11 -12.00
CA LYS A 14 -11.14 -11.77 -11.79
C LYS A 14 -11.60 -11.14 -13.09
N SER A 15 -12.62 -10.29 -13.02
CA SER A 15 -12.99 -9.47 -14.18
C SER A 15 -11.85 -8.54 -14.59
N ILE A 16 -11.65 -8.39 -15.91
CA ILE A 16 -10.63 -7.51 -16.51
C ILE A 16 -10.73 -6.10 -15.92
N LYS A 17 -11.96 -5.56 -15.81
CA LYS A 17 -12.23 -4.25 -15.19
C LYS A 17 -11.66 -4.11 -13.77
N THR A 18 -11.70 -5.17 -12.97
CA THR A 18 -11.13 -5.16 -11.60
C THR A 18 -9.61 -5.10 -11.61
N VAL A 19 -8.98 -5.81 -12.56
CA VAL A 19 -7.53 -5.81 -12.72
C VAL A 19 -7.07 -4.44 -13.22
N GLU A 20 -7.74 -3.88 -14.23
CA GLU A 20 -7.47 -2.54 -14.77
C GLU A 20 -7.60 -1.45 -13.71
N ALA A 21 -8.68 -1.43 -12.93
CA ALA A 21 -8.86 -0.46 -11.85
C ALA A 21 -7.73 -0.55 -10.80
N ASN A 22 -7.21 -1.76 -10.55
CA ASN A 22 -6.08 -1.97 -9.66
C ASN A 22 -4.76 -1.47 -10.26
N ILE A 23 -4.53 -1.69 -11.55
CA ILE A 23 -3.36 -1.19 -12.27
C ILE A 23 -3.36 0.33 -12.29
N GLN A 24 -4.49 0.95 -12.66
CA GLN A 24 -4.66 2.40 -12.66
C GLN A 24 -4.41 2.99 -11.27
N TYR A 25 -4.97 2.37 -10.22
CA TYR A 25 -4.74 2.81 -8.85
C TYR A 25 -3.26 2.72 -8.45
N LEU A 26 -2.57 1.62 -8.75
CA LEU A 26 -1.14 1.47 -8.43
C LEU A 26 -0.26 2.43 -9.23
N SER A 27 -0.60 2.67 -10.51
CA SER A 27 0.05 3.66 -11.37
C SER A 27 -0.10 5.07 -10.78
N HIS A 28 -1.30 5.43 -10.31
CA HIS A 28 -1.54 6.70 -9.62
C HIS A 28 -0.69 6.87 -8.34
N LEU A 29 -0.37 5.78 -7.63
CA LEU A 29 0.55 5.81 -6.49
C LEU A 29 2.03 5.96 -6.90
N GLY A 30 2.35 5.84 -8.20
CA GLY A 30 3.72 5.81 -8.74
C GLY A 30 4.41 4.46 -8.56
N ILE A 31 3.67 3.38 -8.30
CA ILE A 31 4.21 2.03 -8.14
C ILE A 31 4.38 1.40 -9.52
N LYS A 32 5.60 1.44 -10.06
CA LYS A 32 5.91 0.95 -11.41
C LYS A 32 6.09 -0.58 -11.49
N LYS A 33 6.65 -1.19 -10.43
CA LYS A 33 6.86 -2.64 -10.37
C LYS A 33 5.60 -3.33 -9.85
N LEU A 34 4.74 -3.74 -10.78
CA LEU A 34 3.53 -4.48 -10.45
C LEU A 34 3.90 -5.89 -9.99
N ASN A 35 3.41 -6.27 -8.81
CA ASN A 35 3.49 -7.63 -8.29
C ASN A 35 2.08 -8.25 -8.38
N THR A 36 1.98 -9.51 -8.82
CA THR A 36 0.71 -10.24 -8.91
C THR A 36 -0.06 -10.20 -7.58
N VAL A 37 0.63 -10.29 -6.44
CA VAL A 37 0.05 -10.19 -5.10
C VAL A 37 -0.54 -8.80 -4.82
N LEU A 38 0.09 -7.72 -5.31
CA LEU A 38 -0.48 -6.37 -5.20
C LEU A 38 -1.78 -6.24 -5.98
N LEU A 39 -1.89 -6.89 -7.14
CA LEU A 39 -3.11 -6.90 -7.96
C LEU A 39 -4.24 -7.73 -7.34
N ARG A 40 -3.93 -8.67 -6.43
CA ARG A 40 -4.94 -9.43 -5.67
C ARG A 40 -5.69 -8.57 -4.65
N VAL A 41 -5.00 -7.65 -4.00
CA VAL A 41 -5.62 -6.75 -3.02
C VAL A 41 -6.53 -5.77 -3.73
N ASN A 42 -7.76 -5.56 -3.27
CA ASN A 42 -8.66 -4.57 -3.86
C ASN A 42 -8.27 -3.12 -3.47
N PRO A 43 -8.55 -2.10 -4.31
CA PRO A 43 -8.17 -0.71 -4.02
C PRO A 43 -8.69 -0.19 -2.68
N ARG A 44 -9.90 -0.60 -2.27
CA ARG A 44 -10.48 -0.24 -0.97
C ARG A 44 -9.59 -0.66 0.20
N THR A 45 -9.04 -1.88 0.15
CA THR A 45 -8.15 -2.38 1.22
C THR A 45 -6.79 -1.68 1.18
N LYS A 46 -6.26 -1.37 0.00
CA LYS A 46 -5.04 -0.55 -0.12
C LYS A 46 -5.22 0.82 0.53
N ARG A 47 -6.34 1.50 0.25
CA ARG A 47 -6.68 2.79 0.90
C ARG A 47 -6.72 2.71 2.42
N LYS A 48 -7.30 1.63 2.98
CA LYS A 48 -7.31 1.41 4.44
C LYS A 48 -5.89 1.29 5.00
N LYS A 49 -4.98 0.61 4.31
CA LYS A 49 -3.58 0.46 4.73
C LYS A 49 -2.80 1.78 4.62
N ILE A 50 -3.05 2.58 3.59
CA ILE A 50 -2.47 3.93 3.48
C ILE A 50 -2.97 4.83 4.60
N ALA A 51 -4.27 4.78 4.92
CA ALA A 51 -4.82 5.52 6.05
C ALA A 51 -4.20 5.06 7.38
N TRP A 52 -3.96 3.75 7.56
CA TRP A 52 -3.20 3.24 8.69
C TRP A 52 -1.79 3.83 8.75
N VAL A 53 -1.03 3.81 7.64
CA VAL A 53 0.32 4.41 7.56
C VAL A 53 0.31 5.88 7.98
N MET A 54 -0.63 6.67 7.46
CA MET A 54 -0.75 8.09 7.81
C MET A 54 -1.00 8.33 9.30
N ARG A 55 -1.88 7.51 9.90
CA ARG A 55 -2.25 7.64 11.32
C ARG A 55 -1.13 7.17 12.24
N GLU A 56 -0.61 5.98 11.99
CA GLU A 56 0.27 5.29 12.93
C GLU A 56 1.74 5.67 12.77
N LEU A 57 2.19 6.04 11.57
CA LEU A 57 3.61 6.35 11.33
C LEU A 57 3.88 7.86 11.27
N PHE A 58 2.89 8.65 10.87
CA PHE A 58 3.04 10.09 10.66
C PHE A 58 2.11 10.97 11.51
N ASP A 59 1.33 10.40 12.43
CA ASP A 59 0.46 11.12 13.35
C ASP A 59 -0.52 12.09 12.66
N TYR A 60 -1.03 11.74 11.48
CA TYR A 60 -1.82 12.64 10.62
C TYR A 60 -2.98 13.36 11.33
N HIS A 61 -3.65 12.70 12.28
CA HIS A 61 -4.76 13.31 13.04
C HIS A 61 -4.32 14.43 13.97
N ARG A 62 -3.09 14.36 14.49
CA ARG A 62 -2.51 15.32 15.43
C ARG A 62 -1.75 16.46 14.73
N GLN A 63 -1.50 16.32 13.43
CA GLN A 63 -0.81 17.34 12.63
C GLN A 63 -1.71 18.58 12.40
N PRO A 64 -1.14 19.80 12.51
CA PRO A 64 -1.81 21.03 12.07
C PRO A 64 -2.23 20.94 10.59
N VAL A 65 -3.30 21.62 10.20
CA VAL A 65 -3.84 21.60 8.82
C VAL A 65 -2.75 21.90 7.77
N ARG A 66 -1.86 22.86 8.05
CA ARG A 66 -0.73 23.21 7.19
C ARG A 66 0.23 22.03 6.90
N ASN A 67 0.38 21.11 7.84
CA ASN A 67 1.29 19.95 7.74
C ASN A 67 0.61 18.71 7.16
N LYS A 68 -0.73 18.69 7.10
CA LYS A 68 -1.49 17.52 6.63
C LYS A 68 -1.19 17.19 5.17
N ARG A 69 -1.11 18.20 4.30
CA ARG A 69 -0.76 17.99 2.88
C ARG A 69 0.62 17.35 2.72
N GLU A 70 1.59 17.80 3.50
CA GLU A 70 2.94 17.26 3.47
C GLU A 70 3.00 15.85 4.04
N THR A 71 2.28 15.61 5.15
CA THR A 71 2.13 14.27 5.74
C THR A 71 1.56 13.26 4.75
N ILE A 72 0.55 13.67 3.97
CA ILE A 72 0.01 12.85 2.90
C ILE A 72 1.11 12.50 1.89
N LYS A 73 1.84 13.48 1.37
CA LYS A 73 2.93 13.21 0.41
C LYS A 73 3.97 12.23 0.96
N LYS A 74 4.40 12.43 2.21
CA LYS A 74 5.37 11.55 2.91
C LYS A 74 4.87 10.12 3.04
N ALA A 75 3.60 9.94 3.42
CA ALA A 75 2.98 8.61 3.48
C ALA A 75 2.89 7.94 2.10
N TYR A 76 2.53 8.68 1.06
CA TYR A 76 2.50 8.15 -0.31
C TYR A 76 3.91 7.82 -0.83
N ALA A 77 4.93 8.60 -0.47
CA ALA A 77 6.33 8.31 -0.79
C ALA A 77 6.80 7.00 -0.14
N LEU A 78 6.55 6.82 1.17
CA LEU A 78 6.86 5.57 1.86
C LEU A 78 6.18 4.36 1.20
N VAL A 79 4.91 4.48 0.83
CA VAL A 79 4.15 3.41 0.18
C VAL A 79 4.67 3.11 -1.23
N ARG A 80 5.13 4.14 -1.95
CA ARG A 80 5.74 3.98 -3.27
C ARG A 80 7.07 3.22 -3.18
N ASP A 81 7.89 3.55 -2.19
CA ASP A 81 9.21 2.94 -1.99
C ASP A 81 9.11 1.55 -1.36
N LYS A 82 8.08 1.32 -0.54
CA LYS A 82 7.78 0.00 0.05
C LYS A 82 6.33 -0.46 -0.24
N PRO A 83 6.01 -0.84 -1.49
CA PRO A 83 4.68 -1.31 -1.87
C PRO A 83 4.20 -2.54 -1.11
N SER A 84 5.13 -3.33 -0.54
CA SER A 84 4.81 -4.51 0.25
C SER A 84 3.96 -4.21 1.49
N LEU A 85 3.89 -2.95 1.95
CA LEU A 85 2.94 -2.52 2.98
C LEU A 85 1.48 -2.76 2.56
N LEU A 86 1.19 -2.64 1.26
CA LEU A 86 -0.15 -2.78 0.72
C LEU A 86 -0.62 -4.22 0.61
N ILE A 87 0.28 -5.22 0.72
CA ILE A 87 -0.08 -6.65 0.71
C ILE A 87 -0.30 -7.19 2.13
N LYS A 88 0.44 -6.68 3.13
CA LYS A 88 0.37 -7.16 4.53
C LYS A 88 -1.00 -6.96 5.17
N SER A 89 -1.39 -7.83 6.11
CA SER A 89 -2.59 -7.61 6.92
C SER A 89 -2.39 -6.42 7.88
N ILE A 90 -3.47 -5.78 8.35
CA ILE A 90 -3.33 -4.71 9.37
C ILE A 90 -2.66 -5.27 10.63
N SER A 91 -3.01 -6.47 11.08
CA SER A 91 -2.37 -7.11 12.22
C SER A 91 -0.87 -7.33 12.03
N SER A 92 -0.42 -7.64 10.80
CA SER A 92 1.00 -7.72 10.47
C SER A 92 1.67 -6.34 10.53
N LEU A 93 1.00 -5.29 10.04
CA LEU A 93 1.50 -3.92 10.12
C LEU A 93 1.64 -3.44 11.57
N GLU A 94 0.69 -3.80 12.45
CA GLU A 94 0.77 -3.49 13.88
C GLU A 94 1.95 -4.17 14.56
N LYS A 95 2.19 -5.46 14.27
CA LYS A 95 3.35 -6.20 14.81
C LYS A 95 4.68 -5.58 14.42
N GLU A 96 4.77 -5.04 13.20
CA GLU A 96 5.98 -4.42 12.66
C GLU A 96 6.01 -2.89 12.85
N LYS A 97 5.08 -2.32 13.61
CA LYS A 97 4.87 -0.86 13.69
C LYS A 97 6.15 -0.11 14.07
N GLN A 98 6.92 -0.64 15.03
CA GLN A 98 8.17 -0.01 15.48
C GLN A 98 9.20 0.08 14.36
N ASP A 99 9.45 -1.02 13.63
CA ASP A 99 10.38 -1.05 12.50
C ASP A 99 9.90 -0.15 11.35
N LEU A 100 8.59 -0.13 11.11
CA LEU A 100 7.98 0.74 10.10
C LEU A 100 8.08 2.22 10.49
N ALA A 101 7.98 2.54 11.79
CA ALA A 101 8.16 3.90 12.28
C ALA A 101 9.60 4.37 12.10
N GLN A 102 10.59 3.51 12.37
CA GLN A 102 12.00 3.81 12.10
C GLN A 102 12.25 4.06 10.61
N LEU A 103 11.68 3.22 9.74
CA LEU A 103 11.75 3.41 8.30
C LEU A 103 11.09 4.74 7.86
N ALA A 104 9.94 5.08 8.45
CA ALA A 104 9.21 6.30 8.14
C ALA A 104 9.97 7.58 8.54
N MET A 105 10.92 7.51 9.48
CA MET A 105 11.75 8.67 9.86
C MET A 105 12.55 9.24 8.67
N LYS A 106 12.91 8.41 7.68
CA LYS A 106 13.58 8.87 6.45
C LYS A 106 12.76 9.89 5.66
N TYR A 107 11.45 9.94 5.91
CA TYR A 107 10.51 10.82 5.25
C TYR A 107 10.01 11.94 6.18
N LYS A 108 10.37 11.94 7.47
CA LYS A 108 9.94 12.97 8.44
C LYS A 108 10.82 14.21 8.31
#